data_AF-A0A0R3U9V5-F1
#
_entry.id   AF-A0A0R3U9V5-F1
#
_cell.length_a   1.000
_cell.length_b   1.000
_cell.length_c   1.000
_cell.angle_alpha   90.00
_cell.angle_beta   90.00
_cell.angle_gamma   90.00
#
_symmetry.space_group_name_H-M   'P 1'
#
loop_
_entity.id
_entity.type
_entity.pdbx_description
1 polymer ?
#
loop_
_entity_poly.entity_id
_entity_poly.type
_entity_poly.pdbx_seq_one_letter_code
_entity_poly.pdbx_strand_id
1 'polypeptide(L)'
;MAVSCNTVCLRISLVVYSIIITIIGIACAGVGIYLLLKSQDTTGLLPFSSFILVVVAGVLVLIVGFLGFFGALKQSTCLLRSFGIGASILLVIELAATIFVLVSQTKGCAQALHAVLENYTWAIGISVIVLCLIEIGAIVSACRLARKQTEDVE
;
A
#
# COMPACT_ATOMS: atom_id res chain seq x y z
N MET A 1 3.07 10.07 32.82
CA MET A 1 3.92 10.26 31.61
C MET A 1 3.44 11.52 30.90
N ALA A 2 4.20 12.61 30.93
CA ALA A 2 3.86 13.82 30.18
C ALA A 2 4.11 13.55 28.69
N VAL A 3 3.05 13.31 27.92
CA VAL A 3 3.18 13.03 26.50
C VAL A 3 3.44 14.36 25.78
N SER A 4 4.64 14.54 25.24
CA SER A 4 4.95 15.72 24.41
C SER A 4 4.01 15.76 23.21
N CYS A 5 3.45 16.93 22.90
CA CYS A 5 2.54 17.15 21.76
C CYS A 5 3.07 16.53 20.45
N ASN A 6 4.39 16.65 20.21
CA ASN A 6 5.07 16.06 19.06
C ASN A 6 4.89 14.52 18.94
N THR A 7 4.95 13.78 20.04
CA THR A 7 4.78 12.31 20.00
C THR A 7 3.31 11.92 19.74
N VAL A 8 2.35 12.72 20.22
CA VAL A 8 0.93 12.54 19.90
C VAL A 8 0.69 12.80 18.41
N CYS A 9 1.19 13.91 17.88
CA CYS A 9 1.07 14.24 16.45
C CYS A 9 1.64 13.12 15.56
N LEU A 10 2.83 12.60 15.86
CA LEU A 10 3.43 11.50 15.09
C LEU A 10 2.56 10.23 15.09
N ARG A 11 1.99 9.86 16.25
CA ARG A 11 1.08 8.71 16.36
C ARG A 11 -0.19 8.93 15.54
N ILE A 12 -0.80 10.11 15.63
CA ILE A 12 -2.02 10.45 14.86
C ILE A 12 -1.71 10.40 13.37
N SER A 13 -0.63 11.03 12.91
CA SER A 13 -0.24 11.00 11.48
C SER A 13 -0.04 9.57 10.98
N LEU A 14 0.63 8.71 11.75
CA LEU A 14 0.85 7.31 11.37
C LEU A 14 -0.48 6.54 11.26
N VAL A 15 -1.40 6.74 12.20
CA VAL A 15 -2.76 6.16 12.14
C VAL A 15 -3.52 6.62 10.91
N VAL A 16 -3.46 7.92 10.59
CA VAL A 16 -4.13 8.48 9.41
C VAL A 16 -3.60 7.86 8.13
N TYR A 17 -2.28 7.81 7.95
CA TYR A 17 -1.68 7.17 6.76
C TYR A 17 -2.03 5.69 6.67
N SER A 18 -1.99 4.96 7.79
CA SER A 18 -2.31 3.53 7.84
C SER A 18 -3.77 3.25 7.50
N ILE A 19 -4.71 4.10 7.94
CA ILE A 19 -6.14 3.98 7.60
C ILE A 19 -6.33 4.21 6.10
N ILE A 20 -5.71 5.24 5.52
CA ILE A 20 -5.83 5.53 4.09
C ILE A 20 -5.31 4.35 3.25
N ILE A 21 -4.12 3.84 3.57
CA ILE A 21 -3.53 2.67 2.89
C ILE A 21 -4.45 1.45 3.03
N THR A 22 -5.05 1.24 4.21
CA THR A 22 -5.98 0.12 4.44
C THR A 22 -7.23 0.24 3.56
N ILE A 23 -7.85 1.43 3.48
CA ILE A 23 -9.03 1.66 2.65
C ILE A 23 -8.73 1.37 1.17
N ILE A 24 -7.57 1.84 0.69
CA ILE A 24 -7.12 1.61 -0.68
C ILE A 24 -6.85 0.12 -0.91
N GLY A 25 -6.25 -0.58 0.06
CA GLY A 25 -6.04 -2.02 0.03
C GLY A 25 -7.34 -2.81 -0.05
N ILE A 26 -8.37 -2.44 0.71
CA ILE A 26 -9.70 -3.11 0.67
C ILE A 26 -10.32 -2.92 -0.71
N ALA A 27 -10.30 -1.69 -1.23
CA ALA A 27 -10.82 -1.39 -2.56
C ALA A 27 -10.10 -2.18 -3.65
N CYS A 28 -8.77 -2.22 -3.63
CA CYS A 28 -7.95 -2.95 -4.60
C CYS A 28 -8.19 -4.47 -4.53
N ALA A 29 -8.21 -5.05 -3.32
CA ALA A 29 -8.50 -6.46 -3.12
C ALA A 29 -9.93 -6.82 -3.59
N GLY A 30 -10.92 -5.96 -3.30
CA GLY A 30 -12.30 -6.14 -3.75
C GLY A 30 -12.44 -6.14 -5.27
N VAL A 31 -11.79 -5.18 -5.96
CA VAL A 31 -11.74 -5.13 -7.43
C VAL A 31 -11.02 -6.37 -7.99
N GLY A 32 -9.89 -6.78 -7.39
CA GLY A 32 -9.16 -7.97 -7.80
C GLY A 32 -9.99 -9.25 -7.71
N ILE A 33 -10.71 -9.46 -6.61
CA ILE A 33 -11.59 -10.62 -6.42
C ILE A 33 -12.77 -10.58 -7.41
N TYR A 34 -13.38 -9.41 -7.62
CA TYR A 34 -14.47 -9.24 -8.58
C TYR A 34 -14.05 -9.63 -10.01
N LEU A 35 -12.87 -9.17 -10.44
CA LEU A 35 -12.30 -9.53 -11.74
C LEU A 35 -11.95 -11.01 -11.83
N LEU A 36 -11.48 -11.62 -10.74
CA LEU A 36 -11.15 -13.05 -10.68
C LEU A 36 -12.39 -13.92 -10.88
N LEU A 37 -13.50 -13.59 -10.20
CA LEU A 37 -14.78 -14.29 -10.38
C LEU A 37 -15.31 -14.14 -11.80
N LYS A 38 -15.27 -12.92 -12.35
CA LYS A 38 -15.74 -12.65 -13.72
C LYS A 38 -14.91 -13.40 -14.79
N SER A 39 -13.62 -13.56 -14.54
CA SER A 39 -12.70 -14.26 -15.45
C SER A 39 -12.88 -15.79 -15.42
N GLN A 40 -13.39 -16.35 -14.32
CA GLN A 40 -13.61 -17.79 -14.18
C GLN A 40 -14.77 -18.31 -15.05
N ASP A 41 -15.80 -17.49 -15.26
CA ASP A 41 -16.98 -17.83 -16.07
C ASP A 41 -16.69 -17.84 -17.59
N THR A 42 -15.60 -17.19 -18.02
CA THR A 42 -15.23 -17.09 -19.44
C THR A 42 -14.15 -18.12 -19.73
N THR A 43 -14.54 -19.30 -20.23
CA THR A 43 -13.64 -20.42 -20.49
C THR A 43 -12.48 -20.05 -21.42
N GLY A 44 -11.30 -19.82 -20.83
CA GLY A 44 -9.99 -19.92 -21.47
C GLY A 44 -9.37 -18.61 -21.96
N LEU A 45 -8.06 -18.47 -21.67
CA LEU A 45 -7.05 -17.55 -22.25
C LEU A 45 -6.74 -16.21 -21.56
N LEU A 46 -7.36 -15.83 -20.44
CA LEU A 46 -6.79 -14.75 -19.62
C LEU A 46 -5.75 -15.32 -18.65
N PRO A 47 -4.59 -14.65 -18.45
CA PRO A 47 -3.55 -15.14 -17.56
C PRO A 47 -4.05 -15.04 -16.11
N PHE A 48 -4.60 -16.13 -15.58
CA PHE A 48 -5.01 -16.27 -14.18
C PHE A 48 -3.94 -15.77 -13.21
N SER A 49 -2.66 -15.91 -13.58
CA SER A 49 -1.51 -15.42 -12.83
C SER A 49 -1.58 -13.91 -12.53
N SER A 50 -2.03 -13.06 -13.45
CA SER A 50 -2.03 -11.60 -13.26
C SER A 50 -3.08 -11.15 -12.24
N PHE A 51 -4.29 -11.72 -12.28
CA PHE A 51 -5.36 -11.36 -11.33
C PHE A 51 -5.06 -11.87 -9.92
N ILE A 52 -4.50 -13.07 -9.79
CA ILE A 52 -4.07 -13.62 -8.51
C ILE A 52 -3.00 -12.72 -7.87
N LEU A 53 -2.04 -12.21 -8.66
CA LEU A 53 -1.02 -11.29 -8.15
C LEU A 53 -1.63 -9.99 -7.60
N VAL A 54 -2.66 -9.42 -8.25
CA VAL A 54 -3.36 -8.22 -7.75
C VAL A 54 -4.07 -8.50 -6.42
N VAL A 55 -4.73 -9.66 -6.28
CA VAL A 55 -5.37 -10.05 -5.02
C VAL A 55 -4.35 -10.24 -3.91
N VAL A 56 -3.25 -10.95 -4.18
CA VAL A 56 -2.18 -11.18 -3.19
C VAL A 56 -1.54 -9.86 -2.77
N ALA A 57 -1.27 -8.95 -3.71
CA ALA A 57 -0.76 -7.62 -3.41
C ALA A 57 -1.74 -6.82 -2.53
N GLY A 58 -3.04 -6.84 -2.85
CA GLY A 58 -4.08 -6.19 -2.03
C GLY A 58 -4.11 -6.72 -0.60
N VAL A 59 -4.05 -8.05 -0.42
CA VAL A 59 -3.99 -8.67 0.91
C VAL A 59 -2.71 -8.29 1.66
N LEU A 60 -1.56 -8.22 0.98
CA LEU A 60 -0.30 -7.78 1.59
C LEU A 60 -0.42 -6.33 2.12
N VAL A 61 -1.01 -5.43 1.33
CA VAL A 61 -1.27 -4.04 1.72
C VAL A 61 -2.20 -3.98 2.94
N LEU A 62 -3.23 -4.83 3.00
CA LEU A 62 -4.09 -4.94 4.18
C LEU A 62 -3.33 -5.37 5.42
N ILE A 63 -2.49 -6.40 5.33
CA ILE A 63 -1.68 -6.88 6.46
C ILE A 63 -0.76 -5.77 6.98
N VAL A 64 -0.09 -5.04 6.07
CA VAL A 64 0.77 -3.90 6.43
C VAL A 64 -0.05 -2.76 7.06
N GLY A 65 -1.23 -2.46 6.52
CA GLY A 65 -2.14 -1.45 7.07
C GLY A 65 -2.66 -1.80 8.48
N PHE A 66 -2.99 -3.07 8.73
CA PHE A 66 -3.35 -3.55 10.07
C PHE A 66 -2.16 -3.47 11.03
N LEU A 67 -0.95 -3.86 10.59
CA LEU A 67 0.27 -3.72 11.39
C LEU A 67 0.56 -2.27 11.78
N GLY A 68 0.30 -1.31 10.89
CA GLY A 68 0.45 0.12 11.21
C GLY A 68 -0.56 0.60 12.26
N PHE A 69 -1.82 0.15 12.19
CA PHE A 69 -2.82 0.47 13.21
C PHE A 69 -2.47 -0.13 14.57
N PHE A 70 -2.12 -1.42 14.61
CA PHE A 70 -1.67 -2.07 15.85
C PHE A 70 -0.33 -1.52 16.35
N GLY A 71 0.56 -1.08 15.46
CA GLY A 71 1.83 -0.42 15.79
C GLY A 71 1.66 0.93 16.48
N ALA A 72 0.58 1.66 16.15
CA ALA A 72 0.25 2.90 16.85
C ALA A 72 -0.31 2.65 18.25
N LEU A 73 -1.08 1.57 18.43
CA LEU A 73 -1.68 1.18 19.71
C LEU A 73 -0.67 0.52 20.66
N LYS A 74 0.15 -0.38 20.13
CA LYS A 74 1.14 -1.14 20.88
C LYS A 74 2.44 -0.34 20.86
N GLN A 75 2.89 0.15 22.01
CA GLN A 75 4.14 0.90 22.19
C GLN A 75 5.40 0.00 22.01
N SER A 76 5.36 -0.94 21.08
CA SER A 76 6.40 -1.93 20.81
C SER A 76 7.19 -1.55 19.57
N THR A 77 8.48 -1.30 19.74
CA THR A 77 9.41 -0.89 18.69
C THR A 77 9.54 -1.93 17.58
N CYS A 78 9.43 -3.22 17.90
CA CYS A 78 9.47 -4.30 16.91
C CYS A 78 8.33 -4.21 15.88
N LEU A 79 7.11 -3.88 16.32
CA LEU A 79 5.93 -3.80 15.45
C LEU A 79 5.99 -2.57 14.55
N LEU A 80 6.54 -1.47 15.08
CA LEU A 80 6.76 -0.25 14.30
C LEU A 80 7.87 -0.43 13.25
N ARG A 81 8.91 -1.21 13.61
CA ARG A 81 10.00 -1.56 12.69
C ARG A 81 9.51 -2.49 11.57
N SER A 82 8.70 -3.49 11.88
CA SER A 82 8.14 -4.38 10.86
C SER A 82 7.20 -3.63 9.91
N PHE A 83 6.40 -2.69 10.42
CA PHE A 83 5.60 -1.80 9.57
C PHE A 83 6.47 -0.98 8.61
N GLY A 84 7.54 -0.34 9.10
CA GLY A 84 8.44 0.45 8.25
C GLY A 84 9.13 -0.37 7.16
N ILE A 85 9.55 -1.61 7.47
CA ILE A 85 10.12 -2.53 6.48
C ILE A 85 9.06 -2.95 5.46
N GLY A 86 7.86 -3.31 5.92
CA GLY A 86 6.75 -3.70 5.03
C GLY A 86 6.34 -2.59 4.07
N ALA A 87 6.18 -1.36 4.57
CA ALA A 87 5.87 -0.19 3.74
C ALA A 87 7.00 0.14 2.75
N SER A 88 8.26 -0.05 3.14
CA SER A 88 9.39 0.14 2.21
C SER A 88 9.37 -0.88 1.07
N ILE A 89 8.99 -2.13 1.35
CA ILE A 89 8.85 -3.17 0.32
C ILE A 89 7.69 -2.84 -0.64
N LEU A 90 6.55 -2.36 -0.12
CA LEU A 90 5.42 -1.92 -0.95
C LEU A 90 5.82 -0.80 -1.91
N LEU A 91 6.55 0.21 -1.42
CA LEU A 91 7.04 1.31 -2.26
C LEU A 91 7.89 0.81 -3.43
N VAL A 92 8.82 -0.12 -3.16
CA VAL A 92 9.65 -0.72 -4.22
C VAL A 92 8.80 -1.49 -5.24
N ILE A 93 7.80 -2.24 -4.78
CA ILE A 93 6.87 -2.98 -5.64
C ILE A 93 6.04 -2.01 -6.50
N GLU A 94 5.52 -0.92 -5.92
CA GLU A 94 4.69 0.06 -6.62
C GLU A 94 5.49 0.78 -7.73
N LEU A 95 6.73 1.16 -7.44
CA LEU A 95 7.63 1.75 -8.44
C LEU A 95 7.98 0.75 -9.55
N ALA A 96 8.33 -0.49 -9.20
CA ALA A 96 8.66 -1.53 -10.17
C ALA A 96 7.45 -1.85 -11.07
N ALA A 97 6.25 -1.97 -10.49
CA ALA A 97 5.01 -2.20 -11.22
C ALA A 97 4.68 -1.02 -12.14
N THR A 98 4.84 0.21 -11.66
CA THR A 98 4.61 1.42 -12.48
C THR A 98 5.55 1.46 -13.69
N ILE A 99 6.85 1.20 -13.50
CA ILE A 99 7.82 1.15 -14.59
C ILE A 99 7.49 0.02 -15.57
N PHE A 100 7.14 -1.16 -15.06
CA PHE A 100 6.76 -2.31 -15.88
C PHE A 100 5.51 -2.02 -16.75
N VAL A 101 4.50 -1.37 -16.17
CA VAL A 101 3.29 -0.94 -16.89
C VAL A 101 3.65 0.08 -17.98
N LEU A 102 4.48 1.09 -17.67
CA LEU A 102 4.91 2.08 -18.66
C LEU A 102 5.65 1.45 -19.85
N VAL A 103 6.52 0.46 -19.60
CA VAL A 103 7.26 -0.27 -20.66
C VAL A 103 6.39 -1.26 -21.42
N SER A 104 5.34 -1.81 -20.80
CA SER A 104 4.44 -2.77 -21.45
C SER A 104 3.31 -2.12 -22.25
N GLN A 105 2.93 -0.87 -21.93
CA GLN A 105 2.03 -0.08 -22.78
C GLN A 105 2.58 0.08 -24.21
N THR A 106 3.90 0.02 -24.39
CA THR A 106 4.53 0.05 -25.71
C THR A 106 4.40 -1.26 -26.50
N LYS A 107 3.89 -2.35 -25.91
CA LYS A 107 3.80 -3.69 -26.53
C LYS A 107 2.39 -4.31 -26.57
N GLY A 108 1.32 -3.55 -26.33
CA GLY A 108 -0.07 -3.93 -26.70
C GLY A 108 -0.78 -5.01 -25.84
N CYS A 109 -0.16 -5.60 -24.82
CA CYS A 109 -0.76 -6.70 -24.05
C CYS A 109 -1.82 -6.29 -23.01
N ALA A 110 -2.05 -4.99 -22.76
CA ALA A 110 -2.94 -4.53 -21.67
C ALA A 110 -4.38 -4.22 -22.13
N GLN A 111 -4.85 -4.85 -23.20
CA GLN A 111 -6.09 -4.47 -23.90
C GLN A 111 -7.37 -4.57 -23.03
N ALA A 112 -7.39 -5.42 -22.01
CA ALA A 112 -8.50 -5.49 -21.04
C ALA A 112 -8.44 -4.38 -19.97
N LEU A 113 -7.26 -3.83 -19.67
CA LEU A 113 -7.07 -2.76 -18.69
C LEU A 113 -7.29 -1.37 -19.32
N HIS A 114 -6.99 -1.23 -20.61
CA HIS A 114 -7.12 0.03 -21.36
C HIS A 114 -8.55 0.60 -21.40
N ALA A 115 -9.59 -0.24 -21.48
CA ALA A 115 -10.98 0.22 -21.54
C ALA A 115 -11.48 0.92 -20.25
N VAL A 116 -10.87 0.61 -19.09
CA VAL A 116 -11.17 1.27 -17.80
C VAL A 116 -10.21 2.44 -17.56
N LEU A 117 -9.01 2.40 -18.13
CA LEU A 117 -7.95 3.39 -17.94
C LEU A 117 -8.13 4.68 -18.76
N GLU A 118 -8.79 4.66 -19.91
CA GLU A 118 -8.83 5.84 -20.80
C GLU A 118 -9.44 7.09 -20.16
N ASN A 119 -10.48 6.96 -19.34
CA ASN A 119 -11.05 8.12 -18.61
C ASN A 119 -10.25 8.54 -17.37
N TYR A 120 -9.34 7.68 -16.87
CA TYR A 120 -8.68 7.85 -15.57
C TYR A 120 -7.15 7.78 -15.61
N THR A 121 -6.52 7.77 -16.79
CA THR A 121 -5.05 7.60 -16.90
C THR A 121 -4.28 8.67 -16.13
N TRP A 122 -4.71 9.94 -16.24
CA TRP A 122 -4.12 11.06 -15.50
C TRP A 122 -4.39 10.92 -13.99
N ALA A 123 -5.59 10.46 -13.60
CA ALA A 123 -5.97 10.25 -12.21
C ALA A 123 -5.16 9.12 -11.56
N ILE A 124 -4.87 8.05 -12.30
CA ILE A 124 -4.04 6.92 -11.84
C ILE A 124 -2.61 7.40 -11.59
N GLY A 125 -2.03 8.18 -12.50
CA GLY A 125 -0.69 8.75 -12.31
C GLY A 125 -0.60 9.64 -11.05
N ILE A 126 -1.57 10.53 -10.86
CA ILE A 126 -1.65 11.37 -9.64
C ILE A 126 -1.84 10.48 -8.40
N SER A 127 -2.69 9.47 -8.47
CA SER A 127 -2.95 8.55 -7.37
C SER A 127 -1.69 7.83 -6.92
N VAL A 128 -0.87 7.33 -7.85
CA VAL A 128 0.42 6.65 -7.55
C VAL A 128 1.40 7.62 -6.87
N ILE A 129 1.50 8.86 -7.35
CA ILE A 129 2.37 9.86 -6.72
C ILE A 129 1.89 10.17 -5.29
N VAL A 130 0.58 10.32 -5.09
CA VAL A 130 -0.02 10.56 -3.78
C VAL A 130 0.21 9.37 -2.84
N LEU A 131 0.08 8.14 -3.34
CA LEU A 131 0.37 6.91 -2.61
C LEU A 131 1.84 6.85 -2.16
N CYS A 132 2.79 7.11 -3.06
CA CYS A 132 4.21 7.17 -2.72
C CYS A 132 4.51 8.21 -1.62
N LEU A 133 3.89 9.40 -1.68
CA LEU A 133 4.07 10.42 -0.63
C LEU A 133 3.50 9.97 0.72
N ILE A 134 2.35 9.29 0.72
CA ILE A 134 1.72 8.72 1.92
C ILE A 134 2.61 7.64 2.54
N GLU A 135 3.15 6.73 1.73
CA GLU A 135 4.07 5.68 2.21
C GLU A 135 5.35 6.26 2.79
N ILE A 136 5.98 7.24 2.12
CA ILE A 136 7.16 7.94 2.65
C ILE A 136 6.82 8.63 3.97
N GLY A 137 5.68 9.32 4.06
CA GLY A 137 5.20 9.94 5.29
C GLY A 137 4.99 8.93 6.43
N ALA A 138 4.44 7.76 6.11
CA ALA A 138 4.27 6.66 7.05
C ALA A 138 5.61 6.09 7.52
N ILE A 139 6.59 5.90 6.63
CA ILE A 139 7.94 5.42 6.97
C ILE A 139 8.65 6.45 7.86
N VAL A 140 8.63 7.73 7.50
CA VAL A 140 9.27 8.79 8.29
C VAL A 140 8.65 8.88 9.67
N SER A 141 7.32 8.91 9.78
CA SER A 141 6.63 8.96 11.07
C SER A 141 6.92 7.71 11.92
N ALA A 142 6.92 6.52 11.32
CA ALA A 142 7.25 5.27 11.99
C ALA A 142 8.71 5.25 12.50
N CYS A 143 9.67 5.65 11.68
CA CYS A 143 11.08 5.71 12.07
C CYS A 143 11.33 6.74 13.18
N ARG A 144 10.68 7.91 13.12
CA ARG A 144 10.79 8.95 14.15
C ARG A 144 10.21 8.47 15.48
N LEU A 145 9.07 7.79 15.43
CA LEU A 145 8.42 7.24 16.63
C LEU A 145 9.19 6.03 17.19
N ALA A 146 9.80 5.20 16.34
CA ALA A 146 10.63 4.08 16.76
C ALA A 146 11.91 4.55 17.48
N ARG A 147 12.59 5.58 16.94
CA ARG A 147 13.78 6.16 17.57
C ARG A 147 13.49 6.70 18.96
N LYS A 148 12.40 7.45 19.12
CA LYS A 148 11.99 7.95 20.44
C LYS A 148 11.76 6.83 21.46
N GLN A 149 11.12 5.73 21.04
CA GLN A 149 10.89 4.59 21.93
C GLN A 149 12.18 3.87 22.34
N THR A 150 13.24 3.93 21.53
CA THR A 150 14.55 3.38 21.89
C THR A 150 15.30 4.29 22.85
N GLU A 151 15.20 5.62 22.69
CA GLU A 151 15.81 6.59 23.60
C GLU A 151 15.23 6.54 25.03
N ASP A 152 13.94 6.21 25.19
CA ASP A 152 13.31 6.09 26.54
C ASP A 152 13.79 4.84 27.34
N VAL A 153 14.55 3.92 26.71
CA VAL A 153 15.02 2.66 27.34
C VAL A 153 16.50 2.74 27.76
N GLU A 154 17.26 3.71 27.24
CA GLU A 154 18.69 3.92 27.48
C GLU A 154 18.93 4.96 28.59
#